data_AF-A0A5E4M5C6-F1
#
_entry.id   AF-A0A5E4M5C6-F1
#
_cell.length_a   1.000
_cell.length_b   1.000
_cell.length_c   1.000
_cell.angle_alpha   90.00
_cell.angle_beta   90.00
_cell.angle_gamma   90.00
#
_symmetry.space_group_name_H-M   'P 1'
#
loop_
_entity.id
_entity.type
_entity.pdbx_description
1 polymer ?
#
loop_
_entity_poly.entity_id
_entity_poly.type
_entity_poly.pdbx_seq_one_letter_code
_entity_poly.pdbx_strand_id
1 'polypeptide(L)'
;MKAEKAKIEAFEVWCWRRVLKISWTEKIKNDEIFRRMNTQKSIWNTLGLRRKAWIGHVIRNSPWITTIIEGKNRRKTWKRKAQNSISEAGDGRYRNKNILGDERIISDRDKWRETPLII
;
A
#
# COMPACT_ATOMS: atom_id res chain seq x y z
N MET A 1 -2.71 9.65 0.23
CA MET A 1 -3.09 8.37 -0.40
C MET A 1 -4.06 8.47 -1.57
N LYS A 2 -5.27 9.06 -1.50
CA LYS A 2 -6.14 9.19 -2.70
C LYS A 2 -5.45 9.91 -3.87
N ALA A 3 -4.70 10.98 -3.56
CA ALA A 3 -3.92 11.71 -4.55
C ALA A 3 -2.76 10.89 -5.16
N GLU A 4 -2.09 10.05 -4.36
CA GLU A 4 -1.00 9.19 -4.85
C GLU A 4 -1.53 8.04 -5.70
N LYS A 5 -2.67 7.44 -5.29
CA LYS A 5 -3.39 6.45 -6.08
C LYS A 5 -3.77 7.01 -7.44
N ALA A 6 -4.40 8.18 -7.48
CA ALA A 6 -4.77 8.85 -8.73
C ALA A 6 -3.57 9.14 -9.63
N LYS A 7 -2.42 9.54 -9.07
CA LYS A 7 -1.18 9.75 -9.83
C LYS A 7 -0.65 8.45 -10.45
N ILE A 8 -0.66 7.36 -9.69
CA ILE A 8 -0.20 6.05 -10.16
C ILE A 8 -1.15 5.50 -11.23
N GLU A 9 -2.45 5.62 -11.03
CA GLU A 9 -3.46 5.20 -12.02
C GLU A 9 -3.36 6.03 -13.31
N ALA A 10 -3.14 7.36 -13.20
CA ALA A 10 -2.91 8.21 -14.37
C ALA A 10 -1.61 7.85 -15.11
N PHE A 11 -0.54 7.54 -14.37
CA PHE A 11 0.73 7.08 -14.94
C PHE A 11 0.55 5.74 -15.69
N GLU A 12 -0.16 4.79 -15.09
CA GLU A 12 -0.45 3.50 -15.69
C GLU A 12 -1.22 3.64 -17.01
N VAL A 13 -2.29 4.44 -17.03
CA VAL A 13 -3.05 4.75 -18.26
C VAL A 13 -2.16 5.42 -19.31
N TRP A 14 -1.31 6.36 -18.91
CA TRP A 14 -0.38 7.03 -19.82
C TRP A 14 0.59 6.05 -20.49
N CYS A 15 1.17 5.12 -19.72
CA CYS A 15 2.01 4.04 -20.25
C CYS A 15 1.24 3.18 -21.26
N TRP A 16 0.01 2.77 -20.95
CA TRP A 16 -0.79 1.95 -21.85
C TRP A 16 -1.14 2.66 -23.16
N ARG A 17 -1.45 3.97 -23.14
CA ARG A 17 -1.67 4.75 -24.37
C ARG A 17 -0.45 4.74 -25.28
N ARG A 18 0.76 4.80 -24.70
CA ARG A 18 2.02 4.77 -25.47
C ARG A 18 2.28 3.40 -26.07
N VAL A 19 2.06 2.32 -25.31
CA VAL A 19 2.20 0.93 -25.79
C VAL A 19 1.23 0.63 -26.92
N LEU A 20 -0.03 1.06 -26.78
CA LEU A 20 -1.08 0.87 -27.78
C LEU A 20 -1.01 1.88 -28.93
N LYS A 21 -0.05 2.80 -28.93
CA LYS A 21 0.12 3.88 -29.93
C LYS A 21 -1.15 4.72 -30.16
N ILE A 22 -1.96 4.93 -29.12
CA ILE A 22 -3.22 5.69 -29.23
C ILE A 22 -2.90 7.19 -29.32
N SER A 23 -3.37 7.83 -30.37
CA SER A 23 -3.28 9.28 -30.53
C SER A 23 -4.10 10.01 -29.47
N TRP A 24 -3.70 11.24 -29.12
CA TRP A 24 -4.50 12.10 -28.25
C TRP A 24 -5.82 12.51 -28.94
N THR A 25 -5.88 12.50 -30.27
CA THR A 25 -7.04 12.89 -31.08
C THR A 25 -8.20 11.89 -30.98
N GLU A 26 -7.90 10.62 -30.72
CA GLU A 26 -8.91 9.54 -30.68
C GLU A 26 -9.85 9.63 -29.46
N LYS A 27 -9.58 10.51 -28.47
CA LYS A 27 -10.43 10.78 -27.29
C LYS A 27 -11.00 9.53 -26.59
N ILE A 28 -10.22 8.45 -26.58
CA ILE A 28 -10.62 7.16 -26.00
C ILE A 28 -10.69 7.25 -24.47
N LYS A 29 -11.77 6.71 -23.89
CA LYS A 29 -11.99 6.60 -22.44
C LYS A 29 -10.97 5.65 -21.80
N ASN A 30 -10.60 5.93 -20.55
CA ASN A 30 -9.62 5.11 -19.81
C ASN A 30 -10.09 3.65 -19.66
N ASP A 31 -11.38 3.41 -19.44
CA ASP A 31 -11.94 2.06 -19.30
C ASP A 31 -11.76 1.21 -20.56
N GLU A 32 -11.83 1.84 -21.73
CA GLU A 32 -11.66 1.17 -23.03
C GLU A 32 -10.21 0.73 -23.25
N ILE A 33 -9.24 1.50 -22.71
CA ILE A 33 -7.82 1.12 -22.72
C ILE A 33 -7.62 -0.17 -21.93
N PHE A 34 -8.22 -0.26 -20.74
CA PHE A 34 -8.13 -1.47 -19.91
C PHE A 34 -8.83 -2.68 -20.53
N ARG A 35 -9.98 -2.47 -21.21
CA ARG A 35 -10.66 -3.52 -21.97
C ARG A 35 -9.77 -4.09 -23.08
N ARG A 36 -9.12 -3.23 -23.87
CA ARG A 36 -8.23 -3.65 -24.97
C ARG A 36 -7.02 -4.46 -24.48
N MET A 37 -6.49 -4.11 -23.32
CA MET A 37 -5.37 -4.83 -22.70
C MET A 37 -5.78 -6.17 -22.07
N ASN A 38 -7.08 -6.46 -21.96
CA ASN A 38 -7.64 -7.60 -21.22
C ASN A 38 -7.00 -7.78 -19.83
N THR A 39 -6.58 -6.68 -19.20
CA THR A 39 -5.76 -6.69 -17.99
C THR A 39 -6.49 -5.92 -16.89
N GLN A 40 -6.78 -6.61 -15.80
CA GLN A 40 -7.48 -6.09 -14.62
C GLN A 40 -6.52 -5.68 -13.49
N LYS A 41 -5.20 -5.88 -13.66
CA LYS A 41 -4.22 -5.71 -12.58
C LYS A 41 -3.65 -4.29 -12.59
N SER A 42 -4.09 -3.46 -11.63
CA SER A 42 -3.51 -2.13 -11.42
C SER A 42 -2.16 -2.19 -10.69
N ILE A 43 -1.26 -1.28 -11.05
CA ILE A 43 0.03 -1.09 -10.37
C ILE A 43 -0.20 -0.83 -8.87
N TRP A 44 -1.25 -0.08 -8.53
CA TRP A 44 -1.61 0.23 -7.15
C TRP A 44 -1.85 -1.02 -6.30
N ASN A 45 -2.60 -2.00 -6.83
CA ASN A 45 -2.90 -3.24 -6.10
C ASN A 45 -1.62 -4.07 -5.87
N THR A 46 -0.75 -4.12 -6.88
CA THR A 46 0.55 -4.79 -6.78
C THR A 46 1.45 -4.12 -5.74
N LEU A 47 1.47 -2.78 -5.72
CA LEU A 47 2.23 -2.01 -4.75
C LEU A 47 1.70 -2.25 -3.32
N GLY A 48 0.38 -2.34 -3.16
CA GLY A 48 -0.25 -2.71 -1.89
C GLY A 48 0.19 -4.09 -1.39
N LEU A 49 0.20 -5.10 -2.26
CA LEU A 49 0.67 -6.46 -1.94
C LEU A 49 2.15 -6.47 -1.52
N ARG A 50 3.00 -5.80 -2.29
CA ARG A 50 4.43 -5.71 -1.99
C ARG A 50 4.69 -4.98 -0.66
N ARG A 51 3.99 -3.86 -0.45
CA ARG A 51 4.07 -3.10 0.80
C ARG A 51 3.65 -3.95 2.00
N LYS A 52 2.56 -4.71 1.89
CA LYS A 52 2.09 -5.62 2.94
C LYS A 52 3.08 -6.75 3.21
N ALA A 53 3.65 -7.35 2.17
CA ALA A 53 4.69 -8.37 2.32
C ALA A 53 5.92 -7.82 3.06
N TRP A 54 6.34 -6.61 2.70
CA TRP A 54 7.45 -5.91 3.35
C TRP A 54 7.16 -5.59 4.82
N ILE A 55 5.97 -5.05 5.13
CA ILE A 55 5.56 -4.77 6.52
C ILE A 55 5.62 -6.04 7.37
N GLY A 56 5.04 -7.15 6.88
CA GLY A 56 5.09 -8.41 7.60
C GLY A 56 6.53 -8.93 7.80
N HIS A 57 7.40 -8.77 6.81
CA HIS A 57 8.82 -9.14 6.94
C HIS A 57 9.53 -8.29 8.00
N VAL A 58 9.33 -6.96 7.96
CA VAL A 58 9.95 -6.02 8.91
C VAL A 58 9.51 -6.32 10.33
N ILE A 59 8.22 -6.57 10.57
CA ILE A 59 7.70 -6.85 11.91
C ILE A 59 8.27 -8.15 12.48
N ARG A 60 8.42 -9.21 11.65
CA ARG A 60 8.94 -10.52 12.11
C ARG A 60 10.44 -10.54 12.37
N ASN A 61 11.21 -9.80 11.58
CA ASN A 61 12.68 -9.88 11.63
C ASN A 61 13.34 -8.72 12.38
N SER A 62 12.60 -7.64 12.69
CA SER A 62 13.15 -6.44 13.34
C SER A 62 12.36 -6.06 14.60
N PRO A 63 12.62 -6.72 15.75
CA PRO A 63 11.91 -6.48 17.01
C PRO A 63 12.16 -5.09 17.62
N TRP A 64 13.22 -4.40 17.20
CA TRP A 64 13.47 -3.01 17.60
C TRP A 64 12.54 -2.04 16.84
N ILE A 65 12.15 -2.37 15.60
CA ILE A 65 11.19 -1.57 14.82
C ILE A 65 9.80 -1.69 15.43
N THR A 66 9.37 -2.90 15.82
CA THR A 66 8.10 -3.08 16.53
C THR A 66 8.09 -2.26 17.82
N THR A 67 9.16 -2.29 18.61
CA THR A 67 9.33 -1.46 19.81
C THR A 67 9.17 0.06 19.54
N ILE A 68 9.65 0.55 18.39
CA ILE A 68 9.50 1.96 17.97
C ILE A 68 8.06 2.24 17.51
N ILE A 69 7.46 1.33 16.73
CA ILE A 69 6.10 1.44 16.19
C ILE A 69 5.07 1.38 17.33
N GLU A 70 5.22 0.44 18.26
CA GLU A 70 4.41 0.29 19.47
C GLU A 70 4.65 1.44 20.47
N GLY A 71 5.76 2.16 20.32
CA GLY A 71 6.09 3.31 21.17
C GLY A 71 6.48 2.92 22.60
N LYS A 72 7.07 1.73 22.81
CA LYS A 72 7.60 1.26 24.11
C LYS A 72 8.86 2.04 24.56
N ASN A 73 9.41 2.92 23.71
CA ASN A 73 10.53 3.79 24.06
C ASN A 73 10.09 5.01 24.91
N ARG A 74 10.77 5.26 26.04
CA ARG A 74 10.42 6.28 27.06
C ARG A 74 10.49 7.74 26.58
N ARG A 75 11.06 8.03 25.39
CA ARG A 75 11.20 9.40 24.87
C ARG A 75 9.95 9.82 24.07
N LYS A 76 9.04 10.52 24.76
CA LYS A 76 7.72 10.98 24.25
C LYS A 76 7.77 11.76 22.91
N THR A 77 8.89 12.41 22.57
CA THR A 77 9.06 13.21 21.35
C THR A 77 9.20 12.36 20.08
N TRP A 78 9.92 11.23 20.15
CA TRP A 78 10.07 10.31 19.00
C TRP A 78 8.80 9.53 18.70
N LYS A 79 7.98 9.26 19.73
CA LYS A 79 6.66 8.63 19.60
C LYS A 79 5.75 9.40 18.63
N ARG A 80 5.72 10.72 18.74
CA ARG A 80 4.86 11.59 17.91
C ARG A 80 5.34 11.64 16.45
N LYS A 81 6.66 11.76 16.22
CA LYS A 81 7.22 11.77 14.85
C LYS A 81 7.10 10.42 14.13
N ALA A 82 7.34 9.30 14.80
CA ALA A 82 7.21 7.96 14.21
C ALA A 82 5.75 7.57 13.97
N GLN A 83 4.83 7.89 14.89
CA GLN A 83 3.40 7.71 14.66
C GLN A 83 2.89 8.59 13.51
N ASN A 84 3.37 9.83 13.42
CA ASN A 84 2.99 10.74 12.33
C ASN A 84 3.54 10.26 10.98
N SER A 85 4.80 9.83 10.89
CA SER A 85 5.38 9.34 9.63
C SER A 85 4.71 8.06 9.13
N ILE A 86 4.32 7.15 10.02
CA ILE A 86 3.53 5.96 9.66
C ILE A 86 2.11 6.36 9.24
N SER A 87 1.50 7.35 9.92
CA SER A 87 0.17 7.86 9.57
C SER A 87 0.13 8.65 8.25
N GLU A 88 1.24 9.28 7.87
CA GLU A 88 1.41 10.00 6.61
C GLU A 88 1.80 9.06 5.46
N ALA A 89 2.58 8.01 5.73
CA ALA A 89 3.07 7.06 4.72
C ALA A 89 2.08 5.93 4.35
N GLY A 90 1.05 5.66 5.15
CA GLY A 90 0.16 4.55 4.88
C GLY A 90 -1.09 4.56 5.73
N ASP A 91 -2.22 4.74 5.06
CA ASP A 91 -3.56 4.33 5.45
C ASP A 91 -3.91 4.47 6.94
N GLY A 92 -4.76 5.46 7.28
CA GLY A 92 -5.34 5.63 8.62
C GLY A 92 -6.17 4.44 9.14
N ARG A 93 -6.16 3.29 8.45
CA ARG A 93 -6.73 2.00 8.84
C ARG A 93 -5.78 1.13 9.67
N TYR A 94 -4.47 1.41 9.64
CA TYR A 94 -3.49 0.86 10.59
C TYR A 94 -3.62 1.46 12.00
N ARG A 95 -4.44 2.51 12.18
CA ARG A 95 -4.89 2.99 13.50
C ARG A 95 -5.81 2.00 14.20
N ASN A 96 -6.48 1.11 13.47
CA ASN A 96 -7.30 0.10 14.12
C ASN A 96 -6.36 -0.88 14.81
N LYS A 97 -6.26 -0.75 16.13
CA LYS A 97 -5.44 -1.58 17.02
C LYS A 97 -5.75 -3.08 16.88
N ASN A 98 -6.75 -3.47 16.11
CA ASN A 98 -7.16 -4.86 15.96
C ASN A 98 -6.36 -5.65 14.89
N ILE A 99 -5.67 -5.00 13.93
CA ILE A 99 -4.85 -5.72 12.91
C ILE A 99 -3.34 -5.60 13.18
N LEU A 100 -2.88 -4.44 13.65
CA LEU A 100 -1.50 -4.23 14.10
C LEU A 100 -1.26 -4.58 15.57
N GLY A 101 -2.32 -4.60 16.39
CA GLY A 101 -2.20 -4.97 17.81
C GLY A 101 -2.30 -6.47 18.05
N ASP A 102 -2.55 -7.28 17.02
CA ASP A 102 -2.46 -8.73 17.10
C ASP A 102 -1.19 -9.21 16.38
N GLU A 103 -0.03 -9.04 17.03
CA GLU A 103 1.26 -9.55 16.57
C GLU A 103 1.19 -11.02 16.14
N ARG A 104 0.22 -11.78 16.67
CA ARG A 104 -0.05 -13.18 16.33
C ARG A 104 -0.47 -13.35 14.88
N ILE A 105 -1.31 -12.46 14.33
CA ILE A 105 -1.77 -12.49 12.93
C ILE A 105 -0.64 -12.12 11.97
N ILE A 106 0.25 -11.20 12.37
CA ILE A 106 1.37 -10.75 11.55
C ILE A 106 2.52 -11.77 11.59
N SER A 107 2.74 -12.42 12.74
CA SER A 107 3.74 -13.48 12.88
C SER A 107 3.39 -14.69 12.02
N ASP A 108 2.11 -15.04 11.98
CA ASP A 108 1.58 -16.10 11.14
C ASP A 108 1.56 -15.68 9.65
N ARG A 109 2.38 -16.34 8.82
CA ARG A 109 2.50 -16.01 7.40
C ARG A 109 1.21 -16.27 6.63
N ASP A 110 0.46 -17.30 6.99
CA ASP A 110 -0.71 -17.72 6.22
C ASP A 110 -1.89 -16.81 6.53
N LYS A 111 -2.11 -16.51 7.82
CA LYS A 111 -3.08 -15.49 8.23
C LYS A 111 -2.72 -14.11 7.69
N TRP A 112 -1.44 -13.74 7.69
CA TRP A 112 -1.02 -12.48 7.09
C TRP A 112 -1.28 -12.43 5.60
N ARG A 113 -1.21 -13.55 4.86
CA ARG A 113 -1.54 -13.58 3.42
C ARG A 113 -3.04 -13.42 3.18
N GLU A 114 -3.87 -14.08 3.98
CA GLU A 114 -5.32 -14.10 3.87
C GLU A 114 -6.00 -12.76 4.23
N THR A 115 -5.36 -11.92 5.03
CA THR A 115 -5.93 -10.61 5.37
C THR A 115 -6.21 -9.78 4.10
N PRO A 116 -7.45 -9.31 3.87
CA PRO A 116 -7.74 -8.52 2.68
C PRO A 116 -6.99 -7.19 2.75
N LEU A 117 -6.30 -6.82 1.67
CA LEU A 117 -5.85 -5.45 1.48
C LEU A 117 -7.09 -4.60 1.28
N ILE A 118 -7.44 -3.78 2.27
CA ILE A 118 -8.53 -2.82 2.14
C ILE A 118 -8.01 -1.64 1.30
N ILE A 119 -8.05 -1.80 -0.03
CA ILE A 119 -7.62 -0.84 -1.05
C ILE A 119 -8.54 0.40 -1.09
#